data_AF-A0A848WVC0-F1
#
_entry.id   AF-A0A848WVC0-F1
#
_cell.length_a   1.000
_cell.length_b   1.000
_cell.length_c   1.000
_cell.angle_alpha   90.00
_cell.angle_beta   90.00
_cell.angle_gamma   90.00
#
_symmetry.space_group_name_H-M   'P 1'
#
loop_
_entity.id
_entity.type
_entity.pdbx_description
1 polymer ?
#
loop_
_entity_poly.entity_id
_entity_poly.type
_entity_poly.pdbx_seq_one_letter_code
_entity_poly.pdbx_strand_id
1 'polypeptide(L)'
;MQICHPVPARSAGFSLLEIIVALAVAMLILGGAVLTITPVNDEHQIRRTGGKIETTARKALIEAGTENRTALIVVGRDCLEDETSGAEWHWPEDIRILIRPPGNEKWQVPSAGGYPWRFFPQGICEPLAFRIESEAAEMEFKIDPLTGEAREERVIVNAQ
;
A
#
# COMPACT_ATOMS: atom_id res chain seq x y z
N MET A 1 20.43 7.29 -76.59
CA MET A 1 20.01 8.31 -75.60
C MET A 1 18.72 7.78 -74.97
N GLN A 2 18.82 7.21 -73.78
CA GLN A 2 17.81 6.34 -73.18
C GLN A 2 17.12 7.11 -72.05
N ILE A 3 15.80 7.33 -72.17
CA ILE A 3 15.01 8.13 -71.23
C ILE A 3 14.45 7.16 -70.18
N CYS A 4 14.93 7.24 -68.95
CA CYS A 4 14.35 6.53 -67.81
C CYS A 4 13.12 7.31 -67.32
N HIS A 5 11.94 6.67 -67.33
CA HIS A 5 10.74 7.20 -66.68
C HIS A 5 10.67 6.73 -65.22
N PRO A 6 10.34 7.61 -64.26
CA PRO A 6 10.11 7.20 -62.87
C PRO A 6 8.79 6.44 -62.75
N VAL A 7 8.82 5.28 -62.07
CA VAL A 7 7.62 4.51 -61.71
C VAL A 7 6.91 5.25 -60.56
N PRO A 8 5.62 5.63 -60.70
CA PRO A 8 4.89 6.25 -59.61
C PRO A 8 4.66 5.21 -58.50
N ALA A 9 5.20 5.47 -57.31
CA ALA A 9 4.88 4.72 -56.11
C ALA A 9 3.40 4.99 -55.76
N ARG A 10 2.55 3.96 -55.83
CA ARG A 10 1.16 4.06 -55.37
C ARG A 10 1.17 4.30 -53.86
N SER A 11 0.58 5.40 -53.43
CA SER A 11 0.17 5.60 -52.04
C SER A 11 -0.92 4.57 -51.71
N ALA A 12 -0.54 3.50 -51.01
CA ALA A 12 -1.50 2.58 -50.41
C ALA A 12 -2.17 3.31 -49.25
N GLY A 13 -3.33 3.91 -49.52
CA GLY A 13 -4.20 4.44 -48.47
C GLY A 13 -4.86 3.28 -47.71
N PHE A 14 -5.03 3.44 -46.41
CA PHE A 14 -5.76 2.48 -45.59
C PHE A 14 -7.20 2.38 -46.08
N SER A 15 -7.70 1.16 -46.22
CA SER A 15 -9.10 0.97 -46.60
C SER A 15 -10.01 1.41 -45.45
N LEU A 16 -11.18 1.97 -45.79
CA LEU A 16 -12.17 2.37 -44.79
C LEU A 16 -12.54 1.20 -43.86
N LEU A 17 -12.60 -0.01 -44.41
CA LEU A 17 -12.85 -1.24 -43.66
C LEU A 17 -11.75 -1.55 -42.65
N GLU A 18 -10.48 -1.36 -43.02
CA GLU A 18 -9.33 -1.58 -42.14
C GLU A 18 -9.33 -0.62 -40.95
N ILE A 19 -9.69 0.65 -41.19
CA ILE A 19 -9.82 1.63 -40.09
C ILE A 19 -10.99 1.26 -39.16
N ILE A 20 -12.13 0.81 -39.70
CA ILE A 20 -13.25 0.36 -38.86
C ILE A 20 -12.85 -0.85 -38.00
N VAL A 21 -12.15 -1.83 -38.58
CA VAL A 21 -11.68 -3.02 -37.85
C VAL A 21 -10.66 -2.63 -36.79
N ALA A 22 -9.70 -1.75 -37.12
CA ALA A 22 -8.70 -1.29 -36.16
C ALA A 22 -9.34 -0.57 -34.97
N LEU A 23 -10.34 0.28 -35.21
CA LEU A 23 -11.08 0.98 -34.15
C LEU A 23 -11.90 0.00 -33.30
N ALA A 24 -12.55 -0.99 -33.90
CA ALA A 24 -13.31 -2.01 -33.17
C ALA A 24 -12.41 -2.86 -32.24
N VAL A 25 -11.25 -3.29 -32.74
CA VAL A 25 -10.26 -4.04 -31.94
C VAL A 25 -9.69 -3.14 -30.83
N ALA A 26 -9.38 -1.88 -31.12
CA ALA A 26 -8.90 -0.93 -30.10
C ALA A 26 -9.93 -0.72 -28.99
N MET A 27 -11.23 -0.57 -29.34
CA MET A 27 -12.30 -0.46 -28.35
C MET A 27 -12.47 -1.72 -27.50
N LEU A 28 -12.34 -2.92 -28.09
CA LEU A 28 -12.39 -4.18 -27.34
C LEU A 28 -11.23 -4.30 -26.36
N ILE A 29 -10.01 -3.94 -26.78
CA ILE A 29 -8.83 -3.99 -25.91
C ILE A 29 -8.96 -2.98 -24.77
N LEU A 30 -9.35 -1.74 -25.06
CA LEU A 30 -9.52 -0.70 -24.05
C LEU A 30 -10.69 -0.99 -23.11
N GLY A 31 -11.81 -1.50 -23.63
CA GLY A 31 -12.98 -1.87 -22.84
C GLY A 31 -12.71 -3.05 -21.90
N GLY A 32 -11.93 -4.04 -22.34
CA GLY A 32 -11.53 -5.18 -21.50
C GLY A 32 -10.56 -4.80 -20.37
N ALA A 33 -9.69 -3.82 -20.60
CA ALA A 33 -8.68 -3.40 -19.63
C ALA A 33 -9.25 -2.69 -18.38
N VAL A 34 -10.40 -2.03 -18.49
CA VAL A 34 -11.03 -1.32 -17.36
C VAL A 34 -11.47 -2.27 -16.25
N LEU A 35 -11.85 -3.51 -16.60
CA LEU A 35 -12.35 -4.49 -15.62
C LEU A 35 -11.26 -5.11 -14.74
N THR A 36 -9.98 -4.92 -15.06
CA THR A 36 -8.86 -5.59 -14.37
C THR A 36 -8.08 -4.69 -13.41
N ILE A 37 -8.34 -3.38 -13.37
CA ILE A 37 -7.46 -2.41 -12.70
C ILE A 37 -7.76 -2.24 -11.20
N THR A 38 -9.00 -2.45 -10.76
CA THR A 38 -9.42 -2.20 -9.37
C THR A 38 -8.68 -3.04 -8.32
N PRO A 39 -8.57 -4.38 -8.41
CA PRO A 39 -7.95 -5.17 -7.33
C PRO A 39 -6.43 -4.94 -7.19
N VAL A 40 -5.73 -4.52 -8.26
CA VAL A 40 -4.28 -4.31 -8.24
C VAL A 40 -3.91 -3.06 -7.42
N ASN A 41 -4.73 -2.02 -7.47
CA ASN A 41 -4.45 -0.78 -6.76
C ASN A 41 -4.55 -0.95 -5.23
N ASP A 42 -5.55 -1.70 -4.79
CA ASP A 42 -5.88 -1.87 -3.37
C ASP A 42 -4.82 -2.71 -2.63
N GLU A 43 -4.28 -3.76 -3.27
CA GLU A 43 -3.17 -4.53 -2.70
C GLU A 43 -1.92 -3.66 -2.51
N HIS A 44 -1.60 -2.81 -3.50
CA HIS A 44 -0.48 -1.88 -3.38
C HIS A 44 -0.67 -0.90 -2.23
N GLN A 45 -1.90 -0.46 -1.99
CA GLN A 45 -2.23 0.48 -0.92
C GLN A 45 -2.10 -0.13 0.47
N ILE A 46 -2.56 -1.37 0.66
CA ILE A 46 -2.37 -2.10 1.91
C ILE A 46 -0.88 -2.35 2.19
N ARG A 47 -0.11 -2.79 1.18
CA ARG A 47 1.36 -2.97 1.31
C ARG A 47 2.07 -1.65 1.65
N ARG A 48 1.66 -0.53 1.05
CA ARG A 48 2.22 0.80 1.36
C ARG A 48 1.91 1.22 2.79
N THR A 49 0.71 0.96 3.27
CA THR A 49 0.29 1.25 4.64
C THR A 49 1.11 0.43 5.64
N GLY A 50 1.25 -0.88 5.42
CA GLY A 50 2.09 -1.74 6.24
C GLY A 50 3.55 -1.27 6.26
N GLY A 51 4.12 -0.95 5.10
CA GLY A 51 5.48 -0.40 5.00
C GLY A 51 5.63 0.96 5.70
N LYS A 52 4.59 1.79 5.72
CA LYS A 52 4.61 3.07 6.44
C LYS A 52 4.62 2.87 7.96
N ILE A 53 3.85 1.90 8.46
CA ILE A 53 3.87 1.50 9.88
C ILE A 53 5.25 0.96 10.24
N GLU A 54 5.81 0.06 9.44
CA GLU A 54 7.15 -0.51 9.66
C GLU A 54 8.23 0.59 9.71
N THR A 55 8.26 1.46 8.70
CA THR A 55 9.29 2.51 8.62
C THR A 55 9.19 3.50 9.78
N THR A 56 7.98 3.84 10.22
CA THR A 56 7.76 4.68 11.40
C THR A 56 8.21 3.96 12.67
N ALA A 57 7.90 2.67 12.83
CA ALA A 57 8.33 1.87 13.97
C ALA A 57 9.85 1.76 14.06
N ARG A 58 10.52 1.45 12.94
CA ARG A 58 11.98 1.37 12.85
C ARG A 58 12.63 2.70 13.20
N LYS A 59 12.07 3.81 12.70
CA LYS A 59 12.54 5.16 13.04
C LYS A 59 12.41 5.43 14.54
N ALA A 60 11.24 5.20 15.12
CA ALA A 60 11.01 5.43 16.56
C ALA A 60 11.90 4.54 17.45
N LEU A 61 12.20 3.31 17.02
CA LEU A 61 13.12 2.42 17.72
C LEU A 61 14.55 2.99 17.76
N ILE A 62 15.04 3.48 16.62
CA ILE A 62 16.36 4.10 16.51
C ILE A 62 16.41 5.41 17.32
N GLU A 63 15.36 6.22 17.23
CA GLU A 63 15.24 7.50 17.94
C GLU A 63 15.23 7.28 19.46
N ALA A 64 14.41 6.34 19.95
CA ALA A 64 14.38 5.99 21.38
C ALA A 64 15.74 5.55 21.92
N GLY A 65 16.46 4.72 21.15
CA GLY A 65 17.80 4.26 21.51
C GLY A 65 18.86 5.39 21.46
N THR A 66 18.76 6.28 20.48
CA THR A 66 19.73 7.38 20.29
C THR A 66 19.54 8.49 21.33
N GLU A 67 18.29 8.86 21.62
CA GLU A 67 17.96 9.90 22.60
C GLU A 67 17.95 9.38 24.03
N ASN A 68 18.10 8.07 24.22
CA ASN A 68 17.99 7.39 25.50
C ASN A 68 16.68 7.75 26.24
N ARG A 69 15.58 7.87 25.48
CA ARG A 69 14.25 8.26 25.96
C ARG A 69 13.19 7.37 25.32
N THR A 70 12.11 7.10 26.04
CA THR A 70 10.98 6.35 25.48
C THR A 70 10.31 7.19 24.39
N ALA A 71 10.26 6.67 23.16
CA ALA A 71 9.45 7.24 22.09
C ALA A 71 8.04 6.63 22.13
N LEU A 72 7.04 7.43 21.76
CA LEU A 72 5.64 7.02 21.76
C LEU A 72 5.00 7.30 20.41
N ILE A 73 4.38 6.26 19.85
CA ILE A 73 3.55 6.37 18.66
C ILE A 73 2.10 6.13 19.10
N VAL A 74 1.20 7.03 18.78
CA VAL A 74 -0.25 6.83 18.98
C VAL A 74 -0.83 6.23 17.71
N VAL A 75 -1.35 5.00 17.82
CA VAL A 75 -2.12 4.38 16.75
C VAL A 75 -3.59 4.77 16.93
N GLY A 76 -4.07 5.68 16.10
CA GLY A 76 -5.44 6.18 16.08
C GLY A 76 -6.37 5.38 15.16
N ARG A 77 -7.64 5.77 15.13
CA ARG A 77 -8.65 5.16 14.24
C ARG A 77 -8.49 5.57 12.78
N ASP A 78 -7.95 6.76 12.58
CA ASP A 78 -7.83 7.51 11.33
C ASP A 78 -6.39 8.00 11.08
N CYS A 79 -5.50 7.94 12.07
CA CYS A 79 -4.11 8.35 11.91
C CYS A 79 -3.10 7.50 12.72
N LEU A 80 -1.83 7.65 12.36
CA LEU A 80 -0.64 7.25 13.08
C LEU A 80 0.14 8.51 13.45
N GLU A 81 0.29 8.78 14.73
CA GLU A 81 0.98 9.96 15.24
C GLU A 81 2.24 9.55 15.99
N ASP A 82 3.38 10.11 15.62
CA ASP A 82 4.64 9.98 16.37
C ASP A 82 4.78 11.20 17.28
N GLU A 83 4.56 11.01 18.58
CA GLU A 83 4.63 12.10 19.57
C GLU A 83 6.05 12.70 19.68
N THR A 84 7.07 11.92 19.33
CA THR A 84 8.47 12.33 19.50
C THR A 84 8.86 13.31 18.41
N SER A 85 8.51 12.98 17.15
CA SER A 85 8.82 13.82 16.00
C SER A 85 7.70 14.79 15.60
N GLY A 86 6.51 14.66 16.20
CA GLY A 86 5.30 15.41 15.83
C GLY A 86 4.78 15.06 14.42
N ALA A 87 5.25 13.95 13.84
CA ALA A 87 4.83 13.52 12.52
C ALA A 87 3.50 12.78 12.61
N GLU A 88 2.54 13.21 11.81
CA GLU A 88 1.22 12.60 11.72
C GLU A 88 0.99 12.04 10.31
N TRP A 89 0.44 10.84 10.23
CA TRP A 89 0.08 10.20 8.98
C TRP A 89 -1.35 9.67 9.05
N HIS A 90 -2.22 10.15 8.17
CA HIS A 90 -3.61 9.70 8.11
C HIS A 90 -3.71 8.41 7.29
N TRP A 91 -4.55 7.49 7.77
CA TRP A 91 -4.95 6.31 7.01
C TRP A 91 -5.73 6.75 5.76
N PRO A 92 -5.52 6.09 4.60
CA PRO A 92 -6.42 6.25 3.47
C PRO A 92 -7.89 5.93 3.80
N GLU A 93 -8.83 6.55 3.07
CA GLU A 93 -10.27 6.46 3.37
C GLU A 93 -10.88 5.05 3.23
N ASP A 94 -10.25 4.22 2.41
CA ASP A 94 -10.67 2.86 2.04
C ASP A 94 -10.09 1.76 2.94
N ILE A 95 -9.27 2.13 3.93
CA ILE A 95 -8.62 1.17 4.82
C ILE A 95 -9.13 1.28 6.26
N ARG A 96 -9.22 0.12 6.91
CA ARG A 96 -9.50 0.00 8.33
C ARG A 96 -8.32 -0.64 9.04
N ILE A 97 -7.89 -0.01 10.14
CA ILE A 97 -6.84 -0.53 11.00
C ILE A 97 -7.43 -1.19 12.25
N LEU A 98 -7.00 -2.42 12.48
CA LEU A 98 -7.20 -3.16 13.71
C LEU A 98 -5.83 -3.46 14.32
N ILE A 99 -5.79 -3.47 15.64
CA ILE A 99 -4.59 -3.81 16.40
C ILE A 99 -4.87 -5.00 17.31
N ARG A 100 -3.83 -5.77 17.60
CA ARG A 100 -3.84 -6.80 18.64
C ARG A 100 -2.66 -6.53 19.58
N PRO A 101 -2.93 -5.83 20.71
CA PRO A 101 -1.97 -5.61 21.79
C PRO A 101 -1.40 -6.92 22.35
N PRO A 102 -0.24 -6.86 23.04
CA PRO A 102 0.32 -8.04 23.67
C PRO A 102 -0.59 -8.55 24.79
N GLY A 103 -0.76 -9.87 24.86
CA GLY A 103 -1.65 -10.51 25.83
C GLY A 103 -3.14 -10.42 25.50
N ASN A 104 -3.52 -9.77 24.39
CA ASN A 104 -4.89 -9.81 23.87
C ASN A 104 -4.98 -10.79 22.70
N GLU A 105 -6.01 -11.63 22.71
CA GLU A 105 -6.26 -12.60 21.65
C GLU A 105 -7.11 -12.02 20.51
N LYS A 106 -7.86 -10.94 20.79
CA LYS A 106 -8.83 -10.37 19.85
C LYS A 106 -8.30 -9.13 19.17
N TRP A 107 -8.59 -9.02 17.88
CA TRP A 107 -8.43 -7.79 17.13
C TRP A 107 -9.39 -6.73 17.65
N GLN A 108 -8.88 -5.52 17.83
CA GLN A 108 -9.65 -4.38 18.31
C GLN A 108 -9.34 -3.15 17.47
N VAL A 109 -10.37 -2.32 17.26
CA VAL A 109 -10.18 -0.97 16.72
C VAL A 109 -9.50 -0.13 17.82
N PRO A 110 -8.55 0.75 17.47
CA PRO A 110 -7.98 1.68 18.44
C PRO A 110 -9.05 2.50 19.17
N SER A 111 -8.85 2.74 20.47
CA SER A 111 -9.75 3.55 21.28
C SER A 111 -9.84 5.00 20.78
N ALA A 112 -10.81 5.77 21.28
CA ALA A 112 -10.97 7.18 20.87
C ALA A 112 -9.72 8.04 21.11
N GLY A 113 -8.93 7.74 22.15
CA GLY A 113 -7.64 8.38 22.41
C GLY A 113 -6.43 7.68 21.76
N GLY A 114 -6.67 6.78 20.81
CA GLY A 114 -5.64 5.94 20.19
C GLY A 114 -5.09 4.86 21.13
N TYR A 115 -4.15 4.07 20.61
CA TYR A 115 -3.36 3.10 21.35
C TYR A 115 -1.92 3.60 21.49
N PRO A 116 -1.41 3.80 22.72
CA PRO A 116 -0.04 4.25 22.94
C PRO A 116 0.95 3.11 22.73
N TRP A 117 1.64 3.14 21.61
CA TRP A 117 2.65 2.16 21.23
C TRP A 117 4.05 2.63 21.64
N ARG A 118 4.69 1.88 22.54
CA ARG A 118 5.90 2.34 23.24
C ARG A 118 7.17 1.74 22.66
N PHE A 119 8.19 2.59 22.53
CA PHE A 119 9.54 2.26 22.08
C PHE A 119 10.52 2.65 23.18
N PHE A 120 11.25 1.69 23.72
CA PHE A 120 12.08 1.87 24.90
C PHE A 120 13.54 2.19 24.52
N PRO A 121 14.26 2.94 25.39
CA PRO A 121 15.67 3.30 25.17
C PRO A 121 16.62 2.13 24.95
N GLN A 122 16.25 0.92 25.40
CA GLN A 122 17.08 -0.28 25.27
C GLN A 122 17.09 -0.86 23.85
N GLY A 123 16.45 -0.19 22.88
CA GLY A 123 16.34 -0.68 21.51
C GLY A 123 15.30 -1.78 21.37
N ILE A 124 14.22 -1.70 22.14
CA ILE A 124 13.07 -2.62 22.05
C ILE A 124 11.76 -1.85 21.96
N CYS A 125 10.75 -2.41 21.30
CA CYS A 125 9.39 -1.86 21.31
C CYS A 125 8.37 -2.86 21.86
N GLU A 126 7.21 -2.35 22.25
CA GLU A 126 6.08 -3.19 22.62
C GLU A 126 5.62 -4.03 21.42
N PRO A 127 5.49 -5.36 21.52
CA PRO A 127 5.02 -6.17 20.40
C PRO A 127 3.58 -5.80 20.03
N LEU A 128 3.36 -5.39 18.80
CA LEU A 128 2.04 -5.03 18.29
C LEU A 128 1.80 -5.72 16.94
N ALA A 129 0.64 -6.38 16.82
CA ALA A 129 0.17 -6.90 15.55
C ALA A 129 -0.88 -5.96 14.97
N PHE A 130 -0.84 -5.82 13.65
CA PHE A 130 -1.72 -4.99 12.86
C PHE A 130 -2.47 -5.87 11.88
N ARG A 131 -3.75 -5.52 11.68
CA ARG A 131 -4.56 -6.02 10.59
C ARG A 131 -5.09 -4.81 9.82
N ILE A 132 -4.83 -4.81 8.52
CA ILE A 132 -5.28 -3.81 7.57
C ILE A 132 -6.36 -4.47 6.72
N GLU A 133 -7.57 -3.93 6.75
CA GLU A 133 -8.71 -4.40 5.95
C GLU A 133 -9.03 -3.33 4.90
N SER A 134 -9.12 -3.72 3.63
CA SER A 134 -9.76 -2.94 2.56
C SER A 134 -10.89 -3.76 1.92
N GLU A 135 -11.58 -3.21 0.92
CA GLU A 135 -12.60 -3.96 0.18
C GLU A 135 -12.00 -5.19 -0.55
N ALA A 136 -10.84 -5.02 -1.18
CA ALA A 136 -10.22 -6.05 -2.02
C ALA A 136 -9.27 -7.01 -1.28
N ALA A 137 -8.70 -6.63 -0.14
CA ALA A 137 -7.74 -7.49 0.55
C ALA A 137 -7.66 -7.24 2.06
N GLU A 138 -7.10 -8.22 2.76
CA GLU A 138 -6.77 -8.18 4.18
C GLU A 138 -5.30 -8.57 4.36
N MET A 139 -4.58 -7.81 5.18
CA MET A 139 -3.20 -8.08 5.54
C MET A 139 -3.03 -8.08 7.05
N GLU A 140 -2.39 -9.12 7.57
CA GLU A 140 -1.96 -9.23 8.95
C GLU A 140 -0.44 -9.30 9.04
N PHE A 141 0.13 -8.49 9.92
CA PHE A 141 1.56 -8.54 10.21
C PHE A 141 1.82 -8.19 11.67
N LYS A 142 2.98 -8.59 12.14
CA LYS A 142 3.45 -8.31 13.50
C LYS A 142 4.77 -7.58 13.45
N ILE A 143 4.93 -6.59 14.32
CA ILE A 143 6.20 -5.88 14.45
C ILE A 143 7.13 -6.67 15.37
N ASP A 144 8.34 -6.93 14.90
CA ASP A 144 9.41 -7.53 15.68
C ASP A 144 9.90 -6.54 16.75
N PRO A 145 9.81 -6.89 18.04
CA PRO A 145 10.21 -6.01 19.14
C PRO A 145 11.65 -5.53 19.11
N LEU A 146 12.56 -6.28 18.50
CA LEU A 146 14.00 -6.01 18.53
C LEU A 146 14.48 -5.22 17.31
N THR A 147 13.79 -5.35 16.18
CA THR A 147 14.23 -4.75 14.92
C THR A 147 13.27 -3.68 14.40
N GLY A 148 12.02 -3.67 14.89
CA GLY A 148 10.95 -2.81 14.36
C GLY A 148 10.46 -3.25 12.98
N GLU A 149 10.88 -4.42 12.50
CA GLU A 149 10.50 -4.93 11.18
C GLU A 149 9.11 -5.57 11.19
N ALA A 150 8.37 -5.38 10.10
CA ALA A 150 7.11 -6.07 9.90
C ALA A 150 7.40 -7.51 9.45
N ARG A 151 6.96 -8.47 10.25
CA ARG A 151 6.88 -9.87 9.85
C ARG A 151 5.46 -10.15 9.39
N GLU A 152 5.31 -10.34 8.09
CA GLU A 152 4.03 -10.70 7.46
C GLU A 152 3.58 -12.06 8.00
N GLU A 153 2.37 -12.11 8.56
CA GLU A 153 1.79 -13.33 9.13
C GLU A 153 0.77 -13.93 8.15
N ARG A 154 -0.01 -13.09 7.47
CA ARG A 154 -1.02 -13.53 6.50
C ARG A 154 -1.43 -12.42 5.55
N VAL A 155 -1.57 -12.73 4.26
CA VAL A 155 -2.27 -11.88 3.28
C VAL A 155 -3.37 -12.70 2.63
N ILE A 156 -4.58 -12.14 2.60
CA ILE A 156 -5.75 -12.73 1.96
C ILE A 156 -6.23 -11.73 0.91
N VAL A 157 -6.21 -12.13 -0.34
CA VAL A 157 -6.81 -11.37 -1.43
C VAL A 157 -8.25 -11.82 -1.59
N ASN A 158 -9.20 -10.90 -1.42
CA ASN A 158 -10.61 -11.17 -1.63
C ASN A 158 -10.86 -11.13 -3.14
N ALA A 159 -10.76 -12.27 -3.81
CA ALA A 159 -11.21 -12.40 -5.20
C ALA A 159 -12.74 -12.34 -5.22
N GLN A 160 -13.30 -11.19 -5.62
CA GLN A 160 -14.71 -11.05 -6.00
C GLN A 160 -14.91 -11.35 -7.48
#